data_AF-A0A8H6I2W3-F1
#
_entry.id   AF-A0A8H6I2W3-F1
#
_cell.length_a   1.000
_cell.length_b   1.000
_cell.length_c   1.000
_cell.angle_alpha   90.00
_cell.angle_beta   90.00
_cell.angle_gamma   90.00
#
_symmetry.space_group_name_H-M   'P 1'
#
loop_
_entity.id
_entity.type
_entity.pdbx_description
1 polymer ?
#
loop_
_entity_poly.entity_id
_entity_poly.type
_entity_poly.pdbx_seq_one_letter_code
_entity_poly.pdbx_strand_id
1 'polypeptide(L)'
;MRGKGGKGKQAPKRSPRKKQKPAEEEYEDSGDDLKDGQEVVGVVVKAPTTGRVPPGQISQNTLKFLNHLKDPACNDREWFRLHEPVYRVAEKEWKDFVEALTDSLMEVDPEIPPLPPKDVIHRIYRDIRFSNDKTPYKRGLSASFSRSGRKGIFAAVKPGNESIIAAGLWCPGRGEIANIRTNLQRNSKRFKRVISAPDFVKFFGKASPHPKGQRQNIFGHEDELKVAPKGVPKDHKDIDILKCRSFAVSHVFTDSEVLDPNFRQTVASVARVLQPFIHILNELLTVGGGTAVESSDEEDAEEAEGDGSEAE
;
A
#
# COMPACT_ATOMS: atom_id res chain seq x y z
N MET A 1 102.85 15.96 -14.03
CA MET A 1 103.05 17.41 -13.77
C MET A 1 101.71 18.02 -13.40
N ARG A 2 101.51 18.41 -12.13
CA ARG A 2 101.36 19.81 -11.64
C ARG A 2 100.22 20.58 -12.35
N GLY A 3 99.20 21.12 -11.69
CA GLY A 3 98.94 21.29 -10.26
C GLY A 3 97.62 22.02 -9.96
N LYS A 4 97.31 22.01 -8.66
CA LYS A 4 96.35 22.76 -7.80
C LYS A 4 95.61 23.99 -8.37
N GLY A 5 94.36 24.14 -7.91
CA GLY A 5 93.71 25.45 -7.73
C GLY A 5 92.29 25.34 -7.17
N GLY A 6 92.12 25.43 -5.85
CA GLY A 6 90.82 25.50 -5.19
C GLY A 6 90.47 26.92 -4.71
N LYS A 7 89.20 27.30 -4.82
CA LYS A 7 88.41 28.30 -4.05
C LYS A 7 86.94 27.88 -4.28
N GLY A 8 85.96 27.85 -3.37
CA GLY A 8 85.77 28.48 -2.07
C GLY A 8 84.32 28.98 -1.99
N LYS A 9 83.43 28.15 -1.39
CA LYS A 9 82.13 28.41 -0.72
C LYS A 9 81.24 29.59 -1.17
N GLN A 10 79.94 29.31 -1.41
CA GLN A 10 78.85 29.54 -0.41
C GLN A 10 77.50 29.00 -0.92
N ALA A 11 76.85 28.16 -0.11
CA ALA A 11 75.47 27.73 -0.27
C ALA A 11 74.54 28.70 0.49
N PRO A 12 73.37 29.09 -0.04
CA PRO A 12 72.46 29.98 0.66
C PRO A 12 71.73 29.26 1.81
N LYS A 13 71.52 30.03 2.89
CA LYS A 13 71.01 29.63 4.19
C LYS A 13 69.56 29.11 4.13
N ARG A 14 69.29 28.04 4.89
CA ARG A 14 67.94 27.55 5.22
C ARG A 14 67.21 28.54 6.15
N SER A 15 66.01 28.95 5.75
CA SER A 15 65.04 29.65 6.61
C SER A 15 64.20 28.64 7.42
N PRO A 16 63.66 29.00 8.60
CA PRO A 16 63.14 28.05 9.57
C PRO A 16 61.77 27.48 9.20
N ARG A 17 61.62 26.18 9.45
CA ARG A 17 60.43 25.35 9.23
C ARG A 17 59.29 25.80 10.15
N LYS A 18 58.26 26.46 9.60
CA LYS A 18 57.01 26.77 10.30
C LYS A 18 56.10 25.53 10.26
N LYS A 19 55.65 25.08 11.43
CA LYS A 19 54.73 23.93 11.61
C LYS A 19 53.42 24.18 10.84
N GLN A 20 53.03 23.23 9.98
CA GLN A 20 51.71 23.18 9.35
C GLN A 20 50.64 22.92 10.44
N LYS A 21 49.65 23.81 10.51
CA LYS A 21 48.31 23.53 11.05
C LYS A 21 47.43 23.02 9.90
N PRO A 22 46.35 22.26 10.16
CA PRO A 22 45.50 21.67 9.12
C PRO A 22 44.81 22.79 8.32
N ALA A 23 44.72 22.61 7.01
CA ALA A 23 44.01 23.52 6.12
C ALA A 23 42.50 23.42 6.38
N GLU A 24 41.89 24.57 6.67
CA GLU A 24 40.46 24.77 6.48
C GLU A 24 40.23 24.81 4.96
N GLU A 25 39.41 23.88 4.45
CA GLU A 25 38.96 23.91 3.06
C GLU A 25 37.95 25.06 2.92
N GLU A 26 38.43 26.24 2.50
CA GLU A 26 37.58 27.27 1.90
C GLU A 26 37.05 26.72 0.57
N TYR A 27 35.77 26.35 0.56
CA TYR A 27 35.07 26.00 -0.67
C TYR A 27 34.90 27.28 -1.49
N GLU A 28 35.58 27.35 -2.63
CA GLU A 28 35.33 28.36 -3.66
C GLU A 28 33.84 28.30 -4.03
N ASP A 29 33.14 29.39 -3.71
CA ASP A 29 31.82 29.71 -4.24
C ASP A 29 31.97 29.84 -5.76
N SER A 30 31.69 28.77 -6.49
CA SER A 30 31.52 28.84 -7.95
C SER A 30 30.21 29.58 -8.20
N GLY A 31 30.26 30.91 -8.10
CA GLY A 31 29.21 31.80 -8.54
C GLY A 31 29.03 31.60 -10.04
N ASP A 32 28.02 30.82 -10.41
CA ASP A 32 27.47 30.86 -11.76
C ASP A 32 26.89 32.27 -11.94
N ASP A 33 27.67 33.17 -12.53
CA ASP A 33 27.24 34.52 -12.87
C ASP A 33 25.99 34.43 -13.77
N LEU A 34 24.84 34.79 -13.21
CA LEU A 34 23.57 34.87 -13.94
C LEU A 34 23.76 35.86 -15.09
N LYS A 35 23.43 35.43 -16.31
CA LYS A 35 23.46 36.32 -17.46
C LYS A 35 22.40 37.41 -17.28
N ASP A 36 22.70 38.62 -17.72
CA ASP A 36 21.81 39.78 -17.62
C ASP A 36 20.40 39.42 -18.13
N GLY A 37 19.39 39.48 -17.25
CA GLY A 37 18.01 39.08 -17.51
C GLY A 37 17.58 37.68 -17.02
N GLN A 38 18.44 36.91 -16.33
CA GLN A 38 18.04 35.68 -15.63
C GLN A 38 17.72 35.97 -14.16
N GLU A 39 16.47 35.70 -13.76
CA GLU A 39 16.04 35.75 -12.36
C GLU A 39 16.11 34.36 -11.72
N VAL A 40 16.56 34.28 -10.46
CA VAL A 40 16.51 33.04 -9.68
C VAL A 40 15.06 32.77 -9.28
N VAL A 41 14.41 31.85 -10.00
CA VAL A 41 13.01 31.44 -9.74
C VAL A 41 12.89 30.54 -8.49
N GLY A 42 14.01 30.07 -7.94
CA GLY A 42 14.10 29.33 -6.67
C GLY A 42 15.34 28.44 -6.59
N VAL A 43 15.69 28.00 -5.37
CA VAL A 43 16.82 27.10 -5.13
C VAL A 43 16.35 25.65 -5.10
N VAL A 44 16.94 24.79 -5.92
CA VAL A 44 16.64 23.35 -5.93
C VAL A 44 17.10 22.71 -4.62
N VAL A 45 16.17 22.06 -3.93
CA VAL A 45 16.44 21.35 -2.69
C VAL A 45 17.14 20.04 -3.01
N LYS A 46 18.36 19.88 -2.48
CA LYS A 46 19.16 18.66 -2.67
C LYS A 46 18.46 17.46 -2.01
N ALA A 47 18.59 16.30 -2.65
CA ALA A 47 18.09 15.05 -2.11
C ALA A 47 18.78 14.71 -0.78
N PRO A 48 18.05 14.16 0.21
CA PRO A 48 18.65 13.79 1.49
C PRO A 48 19.73 12.71 1.30
N THR A 49 20.88 12.91 1.94
CA THR A 49 22.01 11.96 1.93
C THR A 49 22.04 11.07 3.17
N THR A 50 21.46 11.54 4.28
CA THR A 50 21.34 10.82 5.55
C THR A 50 19.94 10.26 5.77
N GLY A 51 19.81 9.23 6.61
CA GLY A 51 18.51 8.65 6.96
C GLY A 51 17.85 7.86 5.81
N ARG A 52 18.67 7.35 4.88
CA ARG A 52 18.23 6.40 3.85
C ARG A 52 18.12 5.01 4.47
N VAL A 53 17.23 4.19 3.92
CA VAL A 53 17.00 2.81 4.36
C VAL A 53 17.34 1.82 3.23
N PRO A 54 17.60 0.55 3.55
CA PRO A 54 17.77 -0.50 2.53
C PRO A 54 16.53 -0.63 1.62
N PRO A 55 16.69 -1.16 0.39
CA PRO A 55 15.56 -1.51 -0.47
C PRO A 55 14.54 -2.38 0.24
N GLY A 56 13.25 -2.13 0.01
CA GLY A 56 12.17 -2.85 0.68
C GLY A 56 11.70 -2.23 2.01
N GLN A 57 12.22 -1.05 2.39
CA GLN A 57 11.80 -0.29 3.58
C GLN A 57 11.41 1.14 3.22
N ILE A 58 10.71 1.83 4.14
CA ILE A 58 10.31 3.23 3.99
C ILE A 58 11.07 4.09 4.99
N SER A 59 11.69 5.17 4.53
CA SER A 59 12.42 6.07 5.43
C SER A 59 11.56 7.18 6.02
N GLN A 60 12.07 7.78 7.11
CA GLN A 60 11.53 9.00 7.67
C GLN A 60 11.56 10.17 6.67
N ASN A 61 12.51 10.19 5.73
CA ASN A 61 12.59 11.21 4.69
C ASN A 61 11.39 11.14 3.76
N THR A 62 10.97 9.93 3.38
CA THR A 62 9.76 9.71 2.58
C THR A 62 8.52 10.23 3.29
N LEU A 63 8.33 9.88 4.57
CA LEU A 63 7.19 10.39 5.35
C LEU A 63 7.24 11.91 5.52
N LYS A 64 8.41 12.51 5.75
CA LYS A 64 8.58 13.97 5.86
C LYS A 64 8.21 14.69 4.56
N PHE A 65 8.66 14.19 3.41
CA PHE A 65 8.31 14.74 2.10
C PHE A 65 6.79 14.71 1.88
N LEU A 66 6.15 13.56 2.15
CA LEU A 66 4.70 13.43 2.02
C LEU A 66 3.95 14.32 3.01
N ASN A 67 4.56 14.61 4.17
CA ASN A 67 3.96 15.48 5.17
C ASN A 67 3.98 16.95 4.71
N HIS A 68 5.04 17.39 4.02
CA HIS A 68 5.05 18.72 3.40
C HIS A 68 3.91 18.87 2.40
N LEU A 69 3.60 17.85 1.60
CA LEU A 69 2.48 17.90 0.65
C LEU A 69 1.09 18.08 1.31
N LYS A 70 0.97 17.93 2.64
CA LYS A 70 -0.26 18.25 3.37
C LYS A 70 -0.51 19.75 3.44
N ASP A 71 0.55 20.56 3.46
CA ASP A 71 0.48 22.01 3.40
C ASP A 71 0.19 22.45 1.96
N PRO A 72 -0.92 23.18 1.70
CA PRO A 72 -1.21 23.72 0.37
C PRO A 72 -0.09 24.59 -0.22
N ALA A 73 0.69 25.30 0.62
CA ALA A 73 1.83 26.11 0.19
C ALA A 73 3.04 25.27 -0.26
N CYS A 74 3.04 23.98 0.08
CA CYS A 74 4.04 22.99 -0.37
C CYS A 74 3.43 22.00 -1.37
N ASN A 75 2.24 22.30 -1.93
CA ASN A 75 1.54 21.42 -2.86
C ASN A 75 1.07 22.24 -4.06
N ASP A 76 2.05 22.73 -4.80
CA ASP A 76 1.93 23.37 -6.10
C ASP A 76 3.12 22.94 -7.00
N ARG A 77 3.04 23.28 -8.29
CA ARG A 77 4.02 22.81 -9.29
C ARG A 77 5.40 23.44 -9.11
N GLU A 78 5.48 24.67 -8.63
CA GLU A 78 6.73 25.40 -8.45
C GLU A 78 7.49 24.82 -7.26
N TRP A 79 6.81 24.67 -6.11
CA TRP A 79 7.38 24.04 -4.93
C TRP A 79 7.86 22.62 -5.24
N PHE A 80 7.03 21.83 -5.93
CA PHE A 80 7.38 20.45 -6.26
C PHE A 80 8.58 20.35 -7.20
N ARG A 81 8.73 21.28 -8.15
CA ARG A 81 9.89 21.33 -9.05
C ARG A 81 11.18 21.58 -8.27
N LEU A 82 11.14 22.45 -7.27
CA LEU A 82 12.31 22.71 -6.40
C LEU A 82 12.64 21.50 -5.51
N HIS A 83 11.65 20.68 -5.14
CA HIS A 83 11.81 19.49 -4.31
C HIS A 83 11.88 18.18 -5.09
N GLU A 84 11.98 18.23 -6.42
CA GLU A 84 11.98 17.04 -7.27
C GLU A 84 13.07 16.03 -6.86
N PRO A 85 14.32 16.42 -6.54
CA PRO A 85 15.33 15.46 -6.09
C PRO A 85 14.92 14.70 -4.81
N VAL A 86 14.22 15.35 -3.88
CA VAL A 86 13.69 14.72 -2.66
C VAL A 86 12.58 13.73 -3.01
N TYR A 87 11.67 14.13 -3.92
CA TYR A 87 10.63 13.23 -4.42
C TYR A 87 11.21 12.00 -5.11
N ARG A 88 12.28 12.13 -5.92
CA ARG A 88 12.89 10.98 -6.61
C ARG A 88 13.44 9.93 -5.64
N VAL A 89 13.95 10.34 -4.48
CA VAL A 89 14.34 9.41 -3.42
C VAL A 89 13.11 8.69 -2.86
N ALA A 90 12.07 9.43 -2.49
CA ALA A 90 10.84 8.85 -1.96
C ALA A 90 10.12 7.91 -2.95
N GLU A 91 10.11 8.30 -4.23
CA GLU A 91 9.57 7.50 -5.33
C GLU A 91 10.36 6.20 -5.53
N LYS A 92 11.70 6.25 -5.40
CA LYS A 92 12.52 5.05 -5.47
C LYS A 92 12.28 4.13 -4.28
N GLU A 93 12.29 4.66 -3.04
CA GLU A 93 12.01 3.85 -1.84
C GLU A 93 10.64 3.17 -1.92
N TRP A 94 9.61 3.88 -2.40
CA TRP A 94 8.30 3.31 -2.62
C TRP A 94 8.27 2.22 -3.69
N LYS A 95 9.01 2.40 -4.80
CA LYS A 95 9.14 1.36 -5.84
C LYS A 95 9.80 0.11 -5.29
N ASP A 96 10.93 0.26 -4.60
CA ASP A 96 11.66 -0.86 -4.00
C ASP A 96 10.81 -1.58 -2.93
N PHE A 97 10.04 -0.82 -2.12
CA PHE A 97 9.10 -1.38 -1.14
C PHE A 97 7.97 -2.16 -1.80
N VAL A 98 7.34 -1.61 -2.84
CA VAL A 98 6.24 -2.27 -3.55
C VAL A 98 6.72 -3.55 -4.25
N GLU A 99 7.92 -3.54 -4.84
CA GLU A 99 8.52 -4.73 -5.44
C GLU A 99 8.67 -5.87 -4.41
N ALA A 100 9.33 -5.59 -3.28
CA ALA A 100 9.49 -6.57 -2.21
C ALA A 100 8.15 -7.00 -1.57
N LEU A 101 7.19 -6.07 -1.46
CA LEU A 101 5.86 -6.38 -0.95
C LEU A 101 5.10 -7.29 -1.92
N THR A 102 5.19 -7.07 -3.24
CA THR A 102 4.57 -7.94 -4.25
C THR A 102 5.03 -9.38 -4.07
N ASP A 103 6.32 -9.62 -3.88
CA ASP A 103 6.86 -10.97 -3.64
C ASP A 103 6.21 -11.60 -2.39
N SER A 104 6.16 -10.84 -1.28
CA SER A 104 5.54 -11.32 -0.03
C SER A 104 4.04 -11.57 -0.17
N LEU A 105 3.35 -10.79 -1.00
CA LEU A 105 1.92 -10.96 -1.26
C LEU A 105 1.65 -12.18 -2.15
N MET A 106 2.52 -12.48 -3.11
CA MET A 106 2.41 -13.68 -3.96
C MET A 106 2.62 -14.98 -3.16
N GLU A 107 3.45 -14.95 -2.11
CA GLU A 107 3.57 -16.06 -1.16
C GLU A 107 2.26 -16.29 -0.37
N VAL A 108 1.50 -15.22 -0.11
CA VAL A 108 0.23 -15.26 0.63
C VAL A 108 -0.94 -15.67 -0.27
N ASP A 109 -0.97 -15.15 -1.50
CA ASP A 109 -2.03 -15.37 -2.46
C ASP A 109 -1.47 -15.58 -3.87
N PRO A 110 -1.40 -16.84 -4.33
CA PRO A 110 -0.96 -17.16 -5.69
C PRO A 110 -1.83 -16.56 -6.80
N GLU A 111 -3.04 -16.05 -6.50
CA GLU A 111 -3.86 -15.35 -7.49
C GLU A 111 -3.37 -13.92 -7.80
N ILE A 112 -2.45 -13.37 -7.00
CA ILE A 112 -1.85 -12.05 -7.23
C ILE A 112 -0.86 -12.17 -8.40
N PRO A 113 -1.06 -11.42 -9.50
CA PRO A 113 -0.17 -11.52 -10.64
C PRO A 113 1.20 -10.86 -10.35
N PRO A 114 2.30 -11.44 -10.86
CA PRO A 114 3.65 -10.85 -10.76
C PRO A 114 3.78 -9.67 -11.73
N LEU A 115 3.16 -8.54 -11.38
CA LEU A 115 3.21 -7.33 -12.18
C LEU A 115 4.38 -6.43 -11.73
N PRO A 116 5.07 -5.75 -12.68
CA PRO A 116 6.14 -4.85 -12.32
C PRO A 116 5.59 -3.64 -11.53
N PRO A 117 6.39 -3.02 -10.63
CA PRO A 117 5.94 -1.93 -9.77
C PRO A 117 5.24 -0.77 -10.50
N LYS A 118 5.68 -0.45 -11.72
CA LYS A 118 5.08 0.61 -12.56
C LYS A 118 3.60 0.39 -12.91
N ASP A 119 3.14 -0.87 -12.93
CA ASP A 119 1.77 -1.22 -13.33
C ASP A 119 0.82 -1.27 -12.12
N VAL A 120 1.37 -1.43 -10.91
CA VAL A 120 0.61 -1.48 -9.64
C VAL A 120 0.67 -0.17 -8.86
N ILE A 121 1.72 0.64 -9.01
CA ILE A 121 1.88 1.94 -8.35
C ILE A 121 1.01 3.00 -9.01
N HIS A 122 0.25 3.72 -8.20
CA HIS A 122 -0.52 4.86 -8.67
C HIS A 122 0.36 6.11 -8.80
N ARG A 123 0.10 6.92 -9.83
CA ARG A 123 0.69 8.26 -9.96
C ARG A 123 0.43 9.12 -8.72
N ILE A 124 1.42 9.96 -8.37
CA ILE A 124 1.30 10.94 -7.28
C ILE A 124 0.33 12.08 -7.63
N TYR A 125 0.11 12.38 -8.90
CA TYR A 125 -0.78 13.45 -9.34
C TYR A 125 -2.27 13.15 -9.02
N ARG A 126 -3.01 14.19 -8.64
CA ARG A 126 -4.46 14.16 -8.44
C ARG A 126 -5.21 14.42 -9.75
N ASP A 127 -6.49 14.04 -9.79
CA ASP A 127 -7.44 14.58 -10.75
C ASP A 127 -8.23 15.69 -10.03
N ILE A 128 -8.03 16.93 -10.45
CA ILE A 128 -8.55 18.13 -9.76
C ILE A 128 -9.69 18.81 -10.52
N ARG A 129 -10.10 18.26 -11.68
CA ARG A 129 -11.11 18.90 -12.57
C ARG A 129 -12.41 19.20 -11.83
N PHE A 130 -12.86 18.25 -11.02
CA PHE A 130 -14.11 18.32 -10.26
C PHE A 130 -13.91 18.47 -8.75
N SER A 131 -12.67 18.65 -8.27
CA SER A 131 -12.40 18.80 -6.84
C SER A 131 -12.43 20.27 -6.42
N ASN A 132 -13.00 20.55 -5.25
CA ASN A 132 -12.87 21.88 -4.63
C ASN A 132 -11.43 22.15 -4.17
N ASP A 133 -10.72 21.11 -3.71
CA ASP A 133 -9.29 21.16 -3.40
C ASP A 133 -8.46 21.04 -4.69
N LYS A 134 -7.80 22.13 -5.07
CA LYS A 134 -7.00 22.24 -6.31
C LYS A 134 -5.53 21.85 -6.17
N THR A 135 -5.10 21.33 -5.02
CA THR A 135 -3.72 20.82 -4.86
C THR A 135 -3.41 19.71 -5.89
N PRO A 136 -2.35 19.83 -6.71
CA PRO A 136 -2.10 18.91 -7.81
C PRO A 136 -1.55 17.54 -7.39
N TYR A 137 -1.00 17.40 -6.18
CA TYR A 137 -0.35 16.16 -5.72
C TYR A 137 -1.10 15.47 -4.58
N LYS A 138 -1.07 14.14 -4.56
CA LYS A 138 -1.56 13.31 -3.47
C LYS A 138 -0.62 13.44 -2.27
N ARG A 139 -1.20 13.36 -1.07
CA ARG A 139 -0.49 13.43 0.23
C ARG A 139 0.08 12.08 0.67
N GLY A 140 0.30 11.18 -0.28
CA GLY A 140 0.68 9.80 -0.02
C GLY A 140 1.00 9.04 -1.30
N LEU A 141 1.74 7.95 -1.14
CA LEU A 141 2.07 7.00 -2.20
C LEU A 141 1.18 5.77 -2.04
N SER A 142 0.76 5.17 -3.16
CA SER A 142 -0.18 4.05 -3.12
C SER A 142 0.00 3.08 -4.27
N ALA A 143 -0.39 1.84 -4.05
CA ALA A 143 -0.37 0.77 -5.04
C ALA A 143 -1.61 -0.13 -4.87
N SER A 144 -2.01 -0.77 -5.96
CA SER A 144 -3.09 -1.77 -5.97
C SER A 144 -2.60 -3.10 -6.55
N PHE A 145 -2.88 -4.19 -5.85
CA PHE A 145 -2.50 -5.55 -6.20
C PHE A 145 -3.78 -6.33 -6.49
N SER A 146 -4.12 -6.50 -7.77
CA SER A 146 -5.35 -7.19 -8.16
C SER A 146 -5.22 -7.84 -9.52
N ARG A 147 -5.71 -9.08 -9.65
CA ARG A 147 -5.76 -9.82 -10.91
C ARG A 147 -6.70 -9.18 -11.95
N SER A 148 -7.83 -8.63 -11.51
CA SER A 148 -8.91 -8.13 -12.39
C SER A 148 -9.25 -6.64 -12.16
N GLY A 149 -8.33 -5.85 -11.62
CA GLY A 149 -8.61 -4.49 -11.13
C GLY A 149 -9.38 -4.47 -9.79
N ARG A 150 -9.73 -3.27 -9.29
CA ARG A 150 -10.60 -2.77 -8.18
C ARG A 150 -10.99 -3.66 -6.95
N LYS A 151 -10.60 -4.93 -6.87
CA LYS A 151 -11.14 -5.96 -5.95
C LYS A 151 -10.07 -6.56 -5.05
N GLY A 152 -8.81 -6.20 -5.29
CA GLY A 152 -7.66 -6.75 -4.58
C GLY A 152 -7.20 -5.85 -3.44
N ILE A 153 -5.94 -6.04 -3.07
CA ILE A 153 -5.32 -5.29 -1.98
C ILE A 153 -4.94 -3.90 -2.48
N PHE A 154 -5.23 -2.88 -1.69
CA PHE A 154 -4.74 -1.52 -1.84
C PHE A 154 -3.84 -1.21 -0.66
N ALA A 155 -2.63 -0.72 -0.92
CA ALA A 155 -1.72 -0.23 0.10
C ALA A 155 -1.40 1.23 -0.15
N ALA A 156 -1.33 2.03 0.91
CA ALA A 156 -0.84 3.40 0.82
C ALA A 156 -0.01 3.79 2.04
N VAL A 157 1.07 4.51 1.78
CA VAL A 157 1.89 5.16 2.80
C VAL A 157 1.52 6.64 2.83
N LYS A 158 1.10 7.09 4.02
CA LYS A 158 0.72 8.45 4.34
C LYS A 158 1.23 8.79 5.75
N PRO A 159 1.79 9.99 5.95
CA PRO A 159 2.24 10.42 7.26
C PRO A 159 1.06 10.76 8.18
N GLY A 160 1.31 10.84 9.47
CA GLY A 160 0.31 11.19 10.48
C GLY A 160 -0.51 10.00 10.96
N ASN A 161 0.05 8.78 10.91
CA ASN A 161 -0.63 7.53 11.26
C ASN A 161 -1.85 7.24 10.37
N GLU A 162 -1.73 7.57 9.08
CA GLU A 162 -2.80 7.40 8.08
C GLU A 162 -2.41 6.39 6.98
N SER A 163 -1.27 5.69 7.16
CA SER A 163 -0.86 4.61 6.27
C SER A 163 -1.84 3.44 6.40
N ILE A 164 -2.14 2.75 5.30
CA ILE A 164 -3.28 1.85 5.26
C ILE A 164 -3.05 0.67 4.32
N ILE A 165 -3.55 -0.49 4.71
CA ILE A 165 -3.89 -1.59 3.81
C ILE A 165 -5.41 -1.76 3.80
N ALA A 166 -5.99 -1.87 2.61
CA ALA A 166 -7.42 -2.07 2.42
C ALA A 166 -7.66 -3.16 1.38
N ALA A 167 -8.81 -3.83 1.45
CA ALA A 167 -9.20 -4.79 0.43
C ALA A 167 -10.73 -4.96 0.36
N GLY A 168 -11.17 -5.59 -0.73
CA GLY A 168 -12.56 -5.89 -1.01
C GLY A 168 -13.15 -4.98 -2.09
N LEU A 169 -14.44 -4.71 -2.00
CA LEU A 169 -15.22 -4.02 -3.02
C LEU A 169 -15.75 -2.68 -2.49
N TRP A 170 -15.07 -1.61 -2.88
CA TRP A 170 -15.50 -0.25 -2.59
C TRP A 170 -16.44 0.28 -3.69
N CYS A 171 -17.67 0.62 -3.33
CA CYS A 171 -18.69 1.15 -4.23
C CYS A 171 -18.80 0.36 -5.57
N PRO A 172 -19.02 -0.96 -5.54
CA PRO A 172 -19.18 -1.79 -6.74
C PRO A 172 -20.34 -1.33 -7.61
N GLY A 173 -20.30 -1.71 -8.89
CA GLY A 173 -21.36 -1.39 -9.85
C GLY A 173 -22.70 -2.03 -9.48
N ARG A 174 -23.80 -1.53 -10.07
CA ARG A 174 -25.16 -2.04 -9.80
C ARG A 174 -25.30 -3.55 -10.06
N GLY A 175 -24.69 -4.06 -11.13
CA GLY A 175 -24.72 -5.50 -11.45
C GLY A 175 -23.96 -6.35 -10.42
N GLU A 176 -22.76 -5.89 -10.05
CA GLU A 176 -21.89 -6.56 -9.08
C GLU A 176 -22.57 -6.67 -7.71
N ILE A 177 -23.14 -5.57 -7.20
CA ILE A 177 -23.84 -5.59 -5.90
C ILE A 177 -25.11 -6.45 -5.93
N ALA A 178 -25.79 -6.53 -7.08
CA ALA A 178 -26.95 -7.40 -7.25
C ALA A 178 -26.53 -8.88 -7.21
N ASN A 179 -25.44 -9.26 -7.89
CA ASN A 179 -24.91 -10.62 -7.88
C ASN A 179 -24.52 -11.06 -6.46
N ILE A 180 -23.78 -10.21 -5.74
CA ILE A 180 -23.39 -10.47 -4.35
C ILE A 180 -24.63 -10.72 -3.48
N ARG A 181 -25.64 -9.86 -3.55
CA ARG A 181 -26.88 -10.02 -2.77
C ARG A 181 -27.63 -11.29 -3.13
N THR A 182 -27.69 -11.67 -4.40
CA THR A 182 -28.34 -12.93 -4.83
C THR A 182 -27.61 -14.14 -4.25
N ASN A 183 -26.28 -14.17 -4.35
CA ASN A 183 -25.48 -15.29 -3.83
C ASN A 183 -25.53 -15.37 -2.30
N LEU A 184 -25.48 -14.24 -1.59
CA LEU A 184 -25.60 -14.20 -0.14
C LEU A 184 -26.98 -14.63 0.37
N GLN A 185 -28.06 -14.31 -0.37
CA GLN A 185 -29.40 -14.80 -0.04
C GLN A 185 -29.50 -16.33 -0.18
N ARG A 186 -28.81 -16.92 -1.16
CA ARG A 186 -28.74 -18.38 -1.32
C ARG A 186 -27.96 -19.02 -0.18
N ASN A 187 -26.76 -18.50 0.12
CA ASN A 187 -25.94 -19.01 1.22
C ASN A 187 -24.93 -17.96 1.74
N SER A 188 -25.20 -17.42 2.93
CA SER A 188 -24.31 -16.48 3.62
C SER A 188 -23.34 -17.13 4.62
N LYS A 189 -23.43 -18.46 4.85
CA LYS A 189 -22.70 -19.13 5.95
C LYS A 189 -21.19 -19.00 5.80
N ARG A 190 -20.64 -19.25 4.59
CA ARG A 190 -19.20 -19.15 4.33
C ARG A 190 -18.71 -17.71 4.49
N PHE A 191 -19.47 -16.74 4.00
CA PHE A 191 -19.14 -15.31 4.14
C PHE A 191 -19.12 -14.88 5.61
N LYS A 192 -20.16 -15.24 6.37
CA LYS A 192 -20.23 -14.97 7.81
C LYS A 192 -19.07 -15.61 8.56
N ARG A 193 -18.65 -16.84 8.21
CA ARG A 193 -17.50 -17.51 8.82
C ARG A 193 -16.20 -16.72 8.62
N VAL A 194 -15.95 -16.22 7.41
CA VAL A 194 -14.75 -15.43 7.11
C VAL A 194 -14.72 -14.13 7.92
N ILE A 195 -15.80 -13.35 7.90
CA ILE A 195 -15.84 -12.04 8.58
C ILE A 195 -15.97 -12.14 10.11
N SER A 196 -16.18 -13.35 10.65
CA SER A 196 -16.25 -13.62 12.09
C SER A 196 -15.02 -14.36 12.62
N ALA A 197 -14.05 -14.67 11.76
CA ALA A 197 -12.82 -15.32 12.18
C ALA A 197 -12.06 -14.46 13.20
N PRO A 198 -11.45 -15.04 14.25
CA PRO A 198 -10.78 -14.26 15.31
C PRO A 198 -9.75 -13.27 14.79
N ASP A 199 -8.91 -13.68 13.84
CA ASP A 199 -7.89 -12.80 13.25
C ASP A 199 -8.52 -11.70 12.38
N PHE A 200 -9.61 -11.99 11.67
CA PHE A 200 -10.34 -10.96 10.92
C PHE A 200 -10.89 -9.90 11.87
N VAL A 201 -11.53 -10.33 12.96
CA VAL A 201 -12.08 -9.42 13.98
C VAL A 201 -10.97 -8.62 14.67
N LYS A 202 -9.81 -9.22 14.91
CA LYS A 202 -8.64 -8.55 15.49
C LYS A 202 -8.17 -7.38 14.63
N PHE A 203 -8.09 -7.54 13.30
CA PHE A 203 -7.57 -6.50 12.41
C PHE A 203 -8.61 -5.49 11.94
N PHE A 204 -9.86 -5.93 11.74
CA PHE A 204 -10.91 -5.15 11.07
C PHE A 204 -12.13 -4.85 11.95
N GLY A 205 -12.14 -5.36 13.18
CA GLY A 205 -13.28 -5.23 14.10
C GLY A 205 -14.39 -6.24 13.82
N LYS A 206 -15.35 -6.31 14.75
CA LYS A 206 -16.50 -7.20 14.63
C LYS A 206 -17.43 -6.70 13.53
N ALA A 207 -17.77 -7.57 12.58
CA ALA A 207 -18.76 -7.26 11.56
C ALA A 207 -20.17 -7.21 12.17
N SER A 208 -20.60 -6.01 12.58
CA SER A 208 -21.90 -5.80 13.23
C SER A 208 -22.48 -4.44 12.89
N PRO A 209 -23.83 -4.30 12.87
CA PRO A 209 -24.48 -3.02 12.72
C PRO A 209 -24.02 -2.02 13.77
N HIS A 210 -24.15 -0.72 13.45
CA HIS A 210 -23.83 0.32 14.41
C HIS A 210 -24.65 0.14 15.71
N PRO A 211 -24.02 0.15 16.90
CA PRO A 211 -24.70 -0.10 18.18
C PRO A 211 -25.88 0.83 18.45
N LYS A 212 -25.83 2.05 17.90
CA LYS A 212 -26.89 3.08 18.01
C LYS A 212 -27.83 3.16 16.79
N GLY A 213 -27.80 2.18 15.88
CA GLY A 213 -28.63 2.16 14.67
C GLY A 213 -28.35 3.30 13.68
N GLN A 214 -27.16 3.91 13.75
CA GLN A 214 -26.74 4.91 12.77
C GLN A 214 -26.45 4.22 11.42
N ARG A 215 -26.51 5.00 10.34
CA ARG A 215 -26.37 4.50 8.98
C ARG A 215 -24.91 4.19 8.64
N GLN A 216 -24.44 3.08 9.17
CA GLN A 216 -23.11 2.55 9.01
C GLN A 216 -23.23 1.05 8.72
N ASN A 217 -22.55 0.58 7.67
CA ASN A 217 -22.56 -0.82 7.31
C ASN A 217 -21.78 -1.65 8.34
N ILE A 218 -21.87 -2.98 8.23
CA ILE A 218 -21.25 -3.90 9.20
C ILE A 218 -19.71 -3.82 9.25
N PHE A 219 -19.07 -3.14 8.30
CA PHE A 219 -17.63 -2.92 8.23
C PHE A 219 -17.21 -1.51 8.67
N GLY A 220 -18.14 -0.69 9.18
CA GLY A 220 -17.83 0.64 9.70
C GLY A 220 -18.00 1.80 8.70
N HIS A 221 -18.46 1.56 7.46
CA HIS A 221 -18.58 2.62 6.44
C HIS A 221 -19.98 3.26 6.40
N GLU A 222 -20.07 4.56 6.17
CA GLU A 222 -21.33 5.34 6.12
C GLU A 222 -22.15 5.17 4.81
N ASP A 223 -22.13 3.97 4.23
CA ASP A 223 -22.68 3.71 2.90
C ASP A 223 -23.85 2.72 2.90
N GLU A 224 -24.39 2.36 4.06
CA GLU A 224 -25.52 1.42 4.18
C GLU A 224 -26.81 1.95 3.48
N LEU A 225 -27.62 1.03 2.92
CA LEU A 225 -28.98 1.33 2.44
C LEU A 225 -29.92 1.73 3.59
N LYS A 226 -30.86 2.66 3.32
CA LYS A 226 -31.89 3.05 4.30
C LYS A 226 -32.95 1.96 4.53
N VAL A 227 -33.26 1.20 3.50
CA VAL A 227 -34.32 0.18 3.49
C VAL A 227 -33.76 -1.12 2.92
N ALA A 228 -34.50 -2.22 3.12
CA ALA A 228 -34.19 -3.50 2.52
C ALA A 228 -34.04 -3.35 0.98
N PRO A 229 -33.08 -4.05 0.35
CA PRO A 229 -32.99 -4.09 -1.10
C PRO A 229 -34.30 -4.59 -1.74
N LYS A 230 -34.56 -4.21 -2.99
CA LYS A 230 -35.76 -4.65 -3.72
C LYS A 230 -35.82 -6.18 -3.74
N GLY A 231 -36.97 -6.74 -3.34
CA GLY A 231 -37.20 -8.19 -3.31
C GLY A 231 -36.70 -8.91 -2.05
N VAL A 232 -36.11 -8.19 -1.09
CA VAL A 232 -35.65 -8.77 0.18
C VAL A 232 -36.64 -8.41 1.30
N PRO A 233 -37.17 -9.38 2.07
CA PRO A 233 -37.97 -9.12 3.26
C PRO A 233 -37.22 -8.28 4.29
N LYS A 234 -37.92 -7.38 5.00
CA LYS A 234 -37.29 -6.48 5.99
C LYS A 234 -36.71 -7.22 7.20
N ASP A 235 -37.24 -8.40 7.50
CA ASP A 235 -36.91 -9.30 8.59
C ASP A 235 -35.93 -10.42 8.18
N HIS A 236 -35.34 -10.32 6.98
CA HIS A 236 -34.36 -11.31 6.52
C HIS A 236 -33.19 -11.44 7.52
N LYS A 237 -32.83 -12.67 7.91
CA LYS A 237 -31.76 -12.97 8.90
C LYS A 237 -30.38 -12.35 8.59
N ASP A 238 -30.15 -12.01 7.34
CA ASP A 238 -28.90 -11.41 6.82
C ASP A 238 -29.08 -9.96 6.36
N ILE A 239 -30.15 -9.28 6.80
CA ILE A 239 -30.53 -7.95 6.29
C ILE A 239 -29.39 -6.93 6.41
N ASP A 240 -28.61 -6.99 7.49
CA ASP A 240 -27.49 -6.08 7.74
C ASP A 240 -26.39 -6.22 6.67
N ILE A 241 -26.11 -7.46 6.25
CA ILE A 241 -25.17 -7.76 5.17
C ILE A 241 -25.76 -7.30 3.83
N LEU A 242 -27.04 -7.59 3.58
CA LEU A 242 -27.69 -7.28 2.31
C LEU A 242 -27.87 -5.76 2.09
N LYS A 243 -27.95 -4.96 3.16
CA LYS A 243 -28.02 -3.50 3.09
C LYS A 243 -26.67 -2.83 2.81
N CYS A 244 -25.55 -3.55 2.90
CA CYS A 244 -24.23 -3.02 2.56
C CYS A 244 -24.19 -2.54 1.10
N ARG A 245 -23.50 -1.42 0.85
CA ARG A 245 -23.19 -0.96 -0.51
C ARG A 245 -21.74 -1.24 -0.89
N SER A 246 -20.83 -1.23 0.07
CA SER A 246 -19.45 -1.70 -0.09
C SER A 246 -19.19 -2.89 0.82
N PHE A 247 -18.29 -3.76 0.35
CA PHE A 247 -17.77 -4.90 1.09
C PHE A 247 -16.26 -4.73 1.17
N ALA A 248 -15.82 -3.75 1.95
CA ALA A 248 -14.42 -3.38 2.05
C ALA A 248 -14.03 -3.21 3.51
N VAL A 249 -12.80 -3.59 3.82
CA VAL A 249 -12.18 -3.40 5.13
C VAL A 249 -10.82 -2.78 4.97
N SER A 250 -10.34 -2.15 6.04
CA SER A 250 -9.02 -1.53 6.06
C SER A 250 -8.40 -1.59 7.43
N HIS A 251 -7.08 -1.67 7.46
CA HIS A 251 -6.26 -1.59 8.65
C HIS A 251 -5.26 -0.43 8.50
N VAL A 252 -5.17 0.39 9.53
CA VAL A 252 -4.33 1.60 9.56
C VAL A 252 -3.07 1.32 10.37
N PHE A 253 -1.94 1.78 9.86
CA PHE A 253 -0.62 1.68 10.49
C PHE A 253 -0.16 3.04 10.98
N THR A 254 0.47 3.04 12.15
CA THR A 254 1.18 4.19 12.69
C THR A 254 2.45 4.49 11.88
N ASP A 255 2.92 5.73 11.92
CA ASP A 255 4.18 6.12 11.28
C ASP A 255 5.35 5.32 11.87
N SER A 256 5.31 4.96 13.16
CA SER A 256 6.32 4.09 13.77
C SER A 256 6.33 2.68 13.18
N GLU A 257 5.17 2.09 12.92
CA GLU A 257 5.10 0.77 12.27
C GLU A 257 5.61 0.84 10.83
N VAL A 258 5.30 1.91 10.10
CA VAL A 258 5.76 2.12 8.71
C VAL A 258 7.28 2.20 8.61
N LEU A 259 7.92 2.79 9.63
CA LEU A 259 9.38 2.94 9.71
C LEU A 259 10.08 1.69 10.27
N ASP A 260 9.33 0.69 10.74
CA ASP A 260 9.90 -0.54 11.26
C ASP A 260 10.53 -1.36 10.12
N PRO A 261 11.74 -1.92 10.30
CA PRO A 261 12.36 -2.79 9.30
C PRO A 261 11.52 -4.01 8.89
N ASN A 262 10.58 -4.44 9.73
CA ASN A 262 9.67 -5.55 9.47
C ASN A 262 8.29 -5.11 8.98
N PHE A 263 8.10 -3.85 8.63
CA PHE A 263 6.80 -3.33 8.19
C PHE A 263 6.20 -4.17 7.06
N ARG A 264 7.02 -4.62 6.10
CA ARG A 264 6.60 -5.50 5.01
C ARG A 264 5.95 -6.79 5.52
N GLN A 265 6.54 -7.43 6.51
CA GLN A 265 6.03 -8.66 7.14
C GLN A 265 4.73 -8.40 7.90
N THR A 266 4.61 -7.25 8.55
CA THR A 266 3.36 -6.80 9.18
C THR A 266 2.25 -6.67 8.12
N VAL A 267 2.52 -5.99 7.01
CA VAL A 267 1.56 -5.85 5.89
C VAL A 267 1.19 -7.22 5.30
N ALA A 268 2.15 -8.11 5.07
CA ALA A 268 1.90 -9.47 4.57
C ALA A 268 1.06 -10.31 5.54
N SER A 269 1.23 -10.13 6.85
CA SER A 269 0.42 -10.81 7.87
C SER A 269 -1.04 -10.34 7.83
N VAL A 270 -1.29 -9.05 7.64
CA VAL A 270 -2.65 -8.52 7.44
C VAL A 270 -3.23 -9.03 6.11
N ALA A 271 -2.43 -9.07 5.04
CA ALA A 271 -2.85 -9.59 3.73
C ALA A 271 -3.28 -11.06 3.80
N ARG A 272 -2.63 -11.89 4.62
CA ARG A 272 -3.01 -13.29 4.84
C ARG A 272 -4.42 -13.42 5.42
N VAL A 273 -4.81 -12.52 6.30
CA VAL A 273 -6.16 -12.48 6.86
C VAL A 273 -7.18 -11.95 5.84
N LEU A 274 -6.75 -11.08 4.93
CA LEU A 274 -7.60 -10.54 3.86
C LEU A 274 -7.86 -11.54 2.73
N GLN A 275 -6.96 -12.48 2.47
CA GLN A 275 -7.06 -13.39 1.32
C GLN A 275 -8.40 -14.17 1.27
N PRO A 276 -8.85 -14.86 2.35
CA PRO A 276 -10.14 -15.56 2.32
C PRO A 276 -11.34 -14.62 2.07
N PHE A 277 -11.25 -13.36 2.51
CA PHE A 277 -12.27 -12.34 2.29
C PHE A 277 -12.29 -11.87 0.83
N ILE A 278 -11.13 -11.68 0.20
CA ILE A 278 -11.04 -11.32 -1.22
C ILE A 278 -11.56 -12.47 -2.08
N HIS A 279 -11.14 -13.69 -1.81
CA HIS A 279 -11.52 -14.89 -2.58
C HIS A 279 -13.04 -15.09 -2.56
N ILE A 280 -13.67 -15.02 -1.38
CA ILE A 280 -15.11 -15.19 -1.31
C ILE A 280 -15.87 -14.06 -2.01
N LEU A 281 -15.37 -12.81 -1.97
CA LEU A 281 -15.99 -11.71 -2.72
C LEU A 281 -15.86 -11.92 -4.23
N ASN A 282 -14.75 -12.45 -4.70
CA ASN A 282 -14.56 -12.79 -6.11
C ASN A 282 -15.54 -13.89 -6.55
N GLU A 283 -15.70 -14.95 -5.74
CA GLU A 283 -16.68 -16.01 -5.99
C GLU A 283 -18.12 -15.45 -6.06
N LEU A 284 -18.52 -14.62 -5.08
CA LEU A 284 -19.86 -14.02 -5.02
C LEU A 284 -20.21 -13.13 -6.23
N LEU A 285 -19.19 -12.68 -6.97
CA LEU A 285 -19.34 -11.88 -8.17
C LEU A 285 -19.47 -12.70 -9.46
N THR A 286 -18.96 -13.93 -9.46
CA THR A 286 -19.11 -14.82 -10.62
C THR A 286 -20.59 -15.16 -10.81
N VAL A 287 -21.09 -14.99 -12.04
CA VAL A 287 -22.46 -15.40 -12.38
C VAL A 287 -22.47 -16.92 -12.33
N GLY A 288 -23.37 -17.49 -11.51
CA GLY A 288 -23.48 -18.94 -11.36
C GLY A 288 -23.76 -19.64 -12.69
N GLY A 289 -22.70 -20.12 -13.36
CA GLY A 289 -22.73 -21.34 -14.15
C GLY A 289 -22.39 -22.46 -13.20
N GLY A 290 -23.35 -23.36 -12.96
CA GLY A 290 -23.16 -24.49 -12.06
C GLY A 290 -21.92 -25.30 -12.44
N THR A 291 -20.94 -25.31 -11.55
CA THR A 291 -20.11 -26.50 -11.34
C THR A 291 -20.24 -26.80 -9.86
N ALA A 292 -21.28 -27.56 -9.55
CA ALA A 292 -21.29 -28.32 -8.32
C ALA A 292 -20.09 -29.28 -8.43
N VAL A 293 -19.03 -29.01 -7.68
CA VAL A 293 -18.15 -30.09 -7.26
C VAL A 293 -18.88 -30.72 -6.08
N GLU A 294 -19.82 -31.61 -6.40
CA GLU A 294 -20.32 -32.57 -5.43
C GLU A 294 -19.13 -33.48 -5.10
N SER A 295 -18.59 -33.31 -3.90
CA SER A 295 -17.75 -34.33 -3.29
C SER A 295 -18.66 -35.51 -2.97
N SER A 296 -18.63 -36.53 -3.83
CA SER A 296 -19.22 -37.84 -3.58
C SER A 296 -18.37 -38.55 -2.51
N ASP A 297 -18.79 -38.45 -1.25
CA ASP A 297 -18.34 -39.33 -0.16
C ASP A 297 -19.56 -40.02 0.42
N GLU A 298 -20.21 -40.89 -0.37
CA GLU A 298 -21.12 -41.92 0.14
C GLU A 298 -21.05 -43.14 -0.79
N GLU A 299 -20.30 -44.16 -0.37
CA GLU A 299 -20.57 -45.58 -0.64
C GLU A 299 -19.58 -46.43 0.17
N ASP A 300 -20.06 -47.04 1.27
CA ASP A 300 -19.86 -48.47 1.57
C ASP A 300 -20.29 -48.79 3.01
N ALA A 301 -21.50 -49.31 3.15
CA ALA A 301 -21.89 -50.31 4.15
C ALA A 301 -23.31 -50.79 3.83
N GLU A 302 -23.47 -51.68 2.84
CA GLU A 302 -24.68 -52.50 2.76
C GLU A 302 -24.61 -53.61 3.81
N GLU A 303 -25.64 -53.62 4.66
CA GLU A 303 -25.95 -54.68 5.61
C GLU A 303 -26.33 -55.96 4.87
N ALA A 304 -25.73 -57.08 5.30
CA ALA A 304 -26.25 -58.40 5.04
C ALA A 304 -27.54 -58.60 5.85
N GLU A 305 -28.66 -58.90 5.19
CA GLU A 305 -29.64 -59.92 5.60
C GLU A 305 -30.52 -60.29 4.39
N GLY A 306 -30.63 -61.59 4.12
CA GLY A 306 -31.36 -62.14 2.98
C GLY A 306 -31.47 -63.66 3.08
N ASP A 307 -32.33 -64.08 4.01
CA ASP A 307 -32.82 -65.43 4.25
C ASP A 307 -33.53 -66.06 3.02
N GLY A 308 -33.51 -67.39 2.94
CA GLY A 308 -34.55 -68.17 2.31
C GLY A 308 -34.27 -68.81 0.94
N SER A 309 -33.67 -70.01 0.92
CA SER A 309 -33.91 -71.00 -0.16
C SER A 309 -34.19 -72.38 0.43
N GLU A 310 -35.45 -72.81 0.32
CA GLU A 310 -35.85 -74.22 0.38
C GLU A 310 -35.36 -74.96 -0.88
N ALA A 311 -34.85 -76.19 -0.71
CA ALA A 311 -35.37 -77.43 -1.31
C ALA A 311 -34.31 -78.54 -1.38
N GLU A 312 -34.71 -79.71 -0.86
CA GLU A 312 -34.14 -81.07 -0.91
C GLU A 312 -32.86 -81.41 -0.11
#